data_AF-A0A101GG94-F1
#
_entry.id   AF-A0A101GG94-F1
#
_cell.length_a   1.000
_cell.length_b   1.000
_cell.length_c   1.000
_cell.angle_alpha   90.00
_cell.angle_beta   90.00
_cell.angle_gamma   90.00
#
_symmetry.space_group_name_H-M   'P 1'
#
loop_
_entity.id
_entity.type
_entity.pdbx_description
1 polymer ?
#
loop_
_entity_poly.entity_id
_entity_poly.type
_entity_poly.pdbx_seq_one_letter_code
_entity_poly.pdbx_strand_id
1 'polypeptide(L)'
;MKINCIEISISDEELGCQVTFSEKKDLGENAADITTQEIIDSIGRYLLIQRSYPELKDESDHIYFETHNEEFAGELSDYEMVLSRERFELKIIDEKIEVIINPTDKEYTELKKTLPILTNKTGKLIIYD
;
A
#
# COMPACT_ATOMS: atom_id res chain seq x y z
N MET A 1 -9.42 -0.51 -10.63
CA MET A 1 -8.25 -1.41 -10.89
C MET A 1 -8.37 -2.71 -10.06
N LYS A 2 -7.81 -3.84 -10.53
CA LYS A 2 -7.69 -5.10 -9.75
C LYS A 2 -6.26 -5.66 -9.74
N ILE A 3 -5.80 -6.10 -8.57
CA ILE A 3 -4.45 -6.63 -8.28
C ILE A 3 -4.58 -8.00 -7.61
N ASN A 4 -3.88 -9.03 -8.09
CA ASN A 4 -3.78 -10.32 -7.43
C ASN A 4 -2.48 -10.41 -6.61
N CYS A 5 -2.56 -10.05 -5.34
CA CYS A 5 -1.40 -9.88 -4.48
C CYS A 5 -0.69 -11.20 -4.21
N ILE A 6 0.61 -11.24 -4.50
CA ILE A 6 1.54 -12.32 -4.13
C ILE A 6 2.34 -11.93 -2.89
N GLU A 7 2.67 -10.64 -2.73
CA GLU A 7 3.51 -10.16 -1.64
C GLU A 7 2.92 -8.92 -0.97
N ILE A 8 2.95 -8.92 0.36
CA ILE A 8 2.56 -7.80 1.20
C ILE A 8 3.82 -7.35 1.94
N SER A 9 4.24 -6.12 1.70
CA SER A 9 5.35 -5.49 2.42
C SER A 9 4.82 -4.39 3.32
N ILE A 10 5.33 -4.34 4.56
CA ILE A 10 4.95 -3.36 5.56
C ILE A 10 6.23 -2.80 6.15
N SER A 11 6.37 -1.47 6.12
CA SER A 11 7.42 -0.74 6.82
C SER A 11 6.79 0.34 7.70
N ASP A 12 7.29 0.49 8.92
CA ASP A 12 6.93 1.56 9.86
C ASP A 12 8.25 2.02 10.50
N GLU A 13 8.78 3.12 9.98
CA GLU A 13 10.10 3.66 10.27
C GLU A 13 10.00 5.10 10.77
N GLU A 14 11.14 5.71 11.12
CA GLU A 14 11.21 7.05 11.72
C GLU A 14 10.54 8.15 10.87
N LEU A 15 10.57 8.00 9.55
CA LEU A 15 10.08 9.02 8.60
C LEU A 15 8.68 8.74 8.07
N GLY A 16 8.10 7.58 8.38
CA GLY A 16 6.78 7.23 7.90
C GLY A 16 6.42 5.76 7.96
N CYS A 17 5.23 5.47 7.47
CA CYS A 17 4.66 4.14 7.43
C CYS A 17 4.16 3.83 6.02
N GLN A 18 4.50 2.65 5.51
CA GLN A 18 4.17 2.19 4.17
C GLN A 18 3.58 0.78 4.19
N VAL A 19 2.59 0.56 3.35
CA VAL A 19 2.07 -0.77 3.00
C VAL A 19 2.09 -0.90 1.47
N THR A 20 2.68 -1.99 0.98
CA THR A 20 2.72 -2.31 -0.45
C THR A 20 2.09 -3.69 -0.69
N PHE A 21 1.18 -3.75 -1.66
CA PHE A 21 0.62 -4.98 -2.21
C PHE A 21 1.12 -5.16 -3.64
N SER A 22 1.75 -6.29 -3.95
CA SER A 22 2.37 -6.53 -5.27
C SER A 22 1.97 -7.87 -5.87
N GLU A 23 1.77 -7.92 -7.20
CA GLU A 23 1.60 -9.17 -7.96
C GLU A 23 2.91 -9.94 -8.16
N LYS A 24 4.04 -9.39 -7.71
CA LYS A 24 5.35 -10.03 -7.80
C LYS A 24 6.10 -9.89 -6.49
N LYS A 25 6.95 -10.87 -6.18
CA LYS A 25 7.85 -10.79 -5.03
C LYS A 25 8.99 -9.84 -5.35
N ASP A 26 9.38 -9.02 -4.39
CA ASP A 26 10.59 -8.22 -4.48
C ASP A 26 11.80 -9.13 -4.76
N LEU A 27 12.61 -8.72 -5.72
CA LEU A 27 13.80 -9.46 -6.14
C LEU A 27 14.97 -9.28 -5.15
N GLY A 28 14.87 -8.30 -4.24
CA GLY A 28 15.88 -8.00 -3.23
C GLY A 28 17.24 -7.63 -3.86
N GLU A 29 18.34 -7.95 -3.17
CA GLU A 29 19.72 -7.64 -3.61
C GLU A 29 20.16 -8.34 -4.90
N ASN A 30 19.34 -9.21 -5.51
CA ASN A 30 19.66 -9.91 -6.77
C ASN A 30 19.50 -9.03 -8.03
N ALA A 31 19.27 -7.73 -7.87
CA ALA A 31 19.09 -6.79 -8.98
C ALA A 31 20.37 -6.42 -9.75
N ALA A 32 21.54 -6.89 -9.30
CA ALA A 32 22.85 -6.47 -9.85
C ALA A 32 23.05 -6.82 -11.34
N ASP A 33 22.32 -7.79 -11.88
CA ASP A 33 22.46 -8.28 -13.27
C ASP A 33 21.20 -8.05 -14.14
N ILE A 34 20.26 -7.21 -13.71
CA ILE A 34 18.96 -7.03 -14.36
C ILE A 34 18.93 -5.70 -15.13
N THR A 35 18.46 -5.69 -16.38
CA THR A 35 18.31 -4.45 -17.15
C THR A 35 17.17 -3.60 -16.62
N THR A 36 17.20 -2.27 -16.85
CA THR A 36 16.09 -1.38 -16.46
C THR A 36 14.73 -1.82 -17.00
N GLN A 37 14.69 -2.41 -18.20
CA GLN A 37 13.45 -2.94 -18.78
C GLN A 37 12.98 -4.20 -18.06
N GLU A 38 13.89 -5.11 -17.71
CA GLU A 38 13.55 -6.30 -16.92
C GLU A 38 13.16 -5.92 -15.49
N ILE A 39 13.73 -4.85 -14.93
CA ILE A 39 13.27 -4.26 -13.66
C ILE A 39 11.83 -3.77 -13.82
N ILE A 40 11.53 -2.94 -14.82
CA ILE A 40 10.17 -2.45 -15.12
C ILE A 40 9.19 -3.60 -15.32
N ASP A 41 9.55 -4.59 -16.13
CA ASP A 41 8.73 -5.77 -16.41
C ASP A 41 8.57 -6.66 -15.16
N SER A 42 9.52 -6.62 -14.22
CA SER A 42 9.50 -7.39 -12.96
C SER A 42 8.72 -6.74 -11.82
N ILE A 43 8.36 -5.45 -11.91
CA ILE A 43 7.62 -4.75 -10.85
C ILE A 43 6.15 -5.23 -10.79
N GLY A 44 5.57 -5.65 -11.92
CA GLY A 44 4.18 -6.11 -11.97
C GLY A 44 3.18 -5.03 -11.54
N ARG A 45 1.93 -5.41 -11.30
CA ARG A 45 0.97 -4.46 -10.72
C ARG A 45 1.16 -4.39 -9.22
N TYR A 46 1.11 -3.17 -8.70
CA TYR A 46 1.19 -2.94 -7.26
C TYR A 46 0.25 -1.82 -6.83
N LEU A 47 0.00 -1.77 -5.52
CA LEU A 47 -0.57 -0.65 -4.80
C LEU A 47 0.37 -0.35 -3.63
N LEU A 48 0.93 0.86 -3.62
CA LEU A 48 1.68 1.40 -2.49
C LEU A 48 0.82 2.45 -1.82
N ILE A 49 0.77 2.41 -0.49
CA ILE A 49 0.15 3.45 0.33
C ILE A 49 1.17 3.82 1.38
N GLN A 50 1.44 5.11 1.51
CA GLN A 50 2.41 5.63 2.48
C GLN A 50 1.83 6.82 3.23
N ARG A 51 2.25 6.96 4.48
CA ARG A 51 2.10 8.16 5.29
C ARG A 51 3.49 8.66 5.64
N SER A 52 3.79 9.90 5.28
CA SER A 52 4.99 10.60 5.74
C SER A 52 4.69 11.30 7.06
N TYR A 53 5.58 11.14 8.05
CA TYR A 53 5.46 11.83 9.33
C TYR A 53 5.96 13.27 9.20
N PRO A 54 5.27 14.26 9.82
CA PRO A 54 5.68 15.65 9.74
C PRO A 54 7.05 15.84 10.40
N GLU A 55 7.98 16.47 9.69
CA GLU A 55 9.30 16.78 10.22
C GLU A 55 9.27 18.06 11.06
N LEU A 56 8.33 18.97 10.73
CA LEU A 56 8.10 20.21 11.45
C LEU A 56 6.79 20.19 12.22
N LYS A 57 6.73 20.94 13.34
CA LYS A 57 5.55 21.01 14.22
C LYS A 57 4.29 21.57 13.56
N ASP A 58 4.44 22.28 12.45
CA ASP A 58 3.36 22.93 11.72
C ASP A 58 2.97 22.17 10.44
N GLU A 59 3.60 21.01 10.18
CA GLU A 59 3.26 20.14 9.07
C GLU A 59 2.18 19.12 9.47
N SER A 60 1.29 18.81 8.53
CA SER A 60 0.31 17.74 8.67
C SER A 60 0.88 16.43 8.12
N ASP A 61 0.31 15.31 8.53
CA ASP A 61 0.58 14.05 7.85
C ASP A 61 0.15 14.13 6.39
N HIS A 62 0.98 13.57 5.51
CA HIS A 62 0.68 13.41 4.11
C HIS A 62 0.52 11.93 3.80
N ILE A 63 -0.69 11.55 3.37
CA ILE A 63 -0.98 10.18 2.95
C ILE A 63 -1.04 10.16 1.43
N TYR A 64 -0.19 9.35 0.83
CA TYR A 64 -0.06 9.22 -0.62
C TYR A 64 -0.27 7.77 -1.02
N PHE A 65 -0.87 7.56 -2.18
CA PHE A 65 -0.91 6.25 -2.82
C PHE A 65 -0.38 6.33 -4.24
N GLU A 66 0.13 5.22 -4.72
CA GLU A 66 0.45 5.03 -6.13
C GLU A 66 0.25 3.59 -6.56
N THR A 67 0.19 3.40 -7.87
CA THR A 67 0.15 2.10 -8.51
C THR A 67 1.12 2.10 -9.69
N HIS A 68 1.30 0.93 -10.30
CA HIS A 68 2.01 0.80 -11.58
C HIS A 68 1.45 1.66 -12.74
N ASN A 69 0.25 2.25 -12.60
CA ASN A 69 -0.28 3.22 -13.54
C ASN A 69 -0.13 4.63 -12.96
N GLU A 70 0.66 5.48 -13.63
CA GLU A 70 0.93 6.87 -13.21
C GLU A 70 -0.33 7.73 -13.11
N GLU A 71 -1.40 7.38 -13.84
CA GLU A 71 -2.70 8.06 -13.72
C GLU A 71 -3.44 7.71 -12.41
N PHE A 72 -2.99 6.67 -11.70
CA PHE A 72 -3.54 6.19 -10.44
C PHE A 72 -2.53 6.37 -9.30
N ALA A 73 -2.20 7.63 -9.05
CA ALA A 73 -1.36 8.06 -7.95
C ALA A 73 -1.79 9.44 -7.44
N GLY A 74 -1.58 9.71 -6.15
CA GLY A 74 -1.92 11.00 -5.57
C GLY A 74 -2.11 10.99 -4.06
N GLU A 75 -2.44 12.17 -3.53
CA GLU A 75 -2.74 12.36 -2.11
C GLU A 75 -4.15 11.83 -1.76
N LEU A 76 -4.23 11.13 -0.63
CA LEU A 76 -5.45 10.58 -0.07
C LEU A 76 -6.06 11.57 0.93
N SER A 77 -7.18 12.20 0.56
CA SER A 77 -7.92 13.14 1.41
C SER A 77 -9.35 12.68 1.73
N ASP A 78 -10.08 12.13 0.74
CA ASP A 78 -11.38 11.49 0.92
C ASP A 78 -11.35 10.06 0.36
N TYR A 79 -11.27 9.08 1.27
CA TYR A 79 -11.07 7.69 0.91
C TYR A 79 -11.68 6.72 1.94
N GLU A 80 -12.00 5.51 1.48
CA GLU A 80 -12.37 4.37 2.32
C GLU A 80 -11.43 3.19 2.05
N MET A 81 -10.82 2.67 3.10
CA MET A 81 -10.06 1.42 3.10
C MET A 81 -10.89 0.31 3.74
N VAL A 82 -10.97 -0.83 3.08
CA VAL A 82 -11.64 -2.03 3.59
C VAL A 82 -10.67 -3.19 3.61
N LEU A 83 -10.42 -3.76 4.78
CA LEU A 83 -9.58 -4.94 4.96
C LEU A 83 -10.42 -6.14 5.40
N SER A 84 -10.18 -7.29 4.77
CA SER A 84 -10.67 -8.62 5.15
C SER A 84 -9.58 -9.65 4.88
N ARG A 85 -9.78 -10.92 5.25
CA ARG A 85 -8.78 -11.96 4.95
C ARG A 85 -8.57 -12.26 3.47
N GLU A 86 -9.53 -11.94 2.61
CA GLU A 86 -9.48 -12.31 1.19
C GLU A 86 -9.20 -11.10 0.27
N ARG A 87 -9.39 -9.89 0.79
CA ARG A 87 -9.26 -8.65 0.01
C ARG A 87 -8.90 -7.45 0.85
N PHE A 88 -8.19 -6.53 0.20
CA PHE A 88 -8.06 -5.13 0.56
C PHE A 88 -8.70 -4.26 -0.53
N GLU A 89 -9.42 -3.21 -0.16
CA GLU A 89 -10.00 -2.25 -1.10
C GLU A 89 -9.61 -0.84 -0.70
N LEU A 90 -9.18 -0.04 -1.68
CA LEU A 90 -9.05 1.41 -1.56
C LEU A 90 -10.08 2.05 -2.48
N LYS A 91 -11.03 2.79 -1.90
CA LYS A 91 -12.05 3.56 -2.60
C LYS A 91 -11.70 5.03 -2.49
N ILE A 92 -11.66 5.70 -3.63
CA ILE A 92 -11.52 7.15 -3.79
C ILE A 92 -12.69 7.65 -4.63
N ILE A 93 -12.91 8.96 -4.69
CA ILE A 93 -14.16 9.61 -5.16
C ILE A 93 -14.82 8.93 -6.38
N ASP A 94 -14.05 8.64 -7.43
CA ASP A 94 -14.58 8.02 -8.66
C ASP A 94 -13.97 6.65 -8.99
N GLU A 95 -13.14 6.09 -8.11
CA GLU A 95 -12.34 4.92 -8.43
C GLU A 95 -12.24 3.92 -7.27
N LYS A 96 -12.07 2.64 -7.63
CA LYS A 96 -11.84 1.56 -6.69
C LYS A 96 -10.62 0.75 -7.12
N ILE A 97 -9.68 0.59 -6.20
CA ILE A 97 -8.57 -0.36 -6.32
C ILE A 97 -8.91 -1.57 -5.44
N GLU A 98 -9.09 -2.72 -6.07
CA GLU A 98 -9.34 -4.00 -5.40
C GLU A 98 -8.07 -4.84 -5.44
N VAL A 99 -7.62 -5.27 -4.26
CA VAL A 99 -6.47 -6.15 -4.09
C VAL A 99 -6.97 -7.47 -3.50
N ILE A 100 -6.81 -8.56 -4.23
CA ILE A 100 -7.05 -9.91 -3.71
C ILE A 100 -5.82 -10.32 -2.91
N ILE A 101 -6.00 -10.68 -1.64
CA ILE A 101 -4.91 -11.06 -0.73
C ILE A 101 -5.19 -12.42 -0.12
N ASN A 102 -4.13 -13.14 0.23
CA ASN A 102 -4.20 -14.36 1.03
C ASN A 102 -3.08 -14.33 2.09
N PRO A 103 -3.17 -13.41 3.06
CA PRO A 103 -2.13 -13.21 4.06
C PRO A 103 -2.07 -14.39 5.03
N THR A 104 -0.87 -14.70 5.51
CA THR A 104 -0.68 -15.47 6.73
C THR A 104 -1.33 -14.77 7.93
N ASP A 105 -1.58 -15.49 9.02
CA ASP A 105 -2.10 -14.89 10.25
C ASP A 105 -1.21 -13.75 10.79
N LYS A 106 0.11 -13.89 10.60
CA LYS A 106 1.08 -12.86 10.97
C LYS A 106 0.88 -11.61 10.12
N GLU A 107 0.91 -11.73 8.80
CA GLU A 107 0.72 -10.60 7.88
C GLU A 107 -0.64 -9.91 8.11
N TYR A 108 -1.70 -10.69 8.31
CA TYR A 108 -3.02 -10.14 8.57
C TYR A 108 -3.07 -9.36 9.90
N THR A 109 -2.44 -9.90 10.94
CA THR A 109 -2.32 -9.22 12.24
C THR A 109 -1.52 -7.92 12.13
N GLU A 110 -0.43 -7.91 11.36
CA GLU A 110 0.36 -6.70 11.14
C GLU A 110 -0.42 -5.67 10.33
N LEU A 111 -1.13 -6.04 9.25
CA LEU A 111 -2.02 -5.13 8.52
C LEU A 111 -3.06 -4.48 9.43
N LYS A 112 -3.66 -5.24 10.35
CA LYS A 112 -4.63 -4.71 11.33
C LYS A 112 -4.02 -3.68 12.28
N LYS A 113 -2.71 -3.77 12.58
CA LYS A 113 -1.99 -2.79 13.41
C LYS A 113 -1.54 -1.58 12.61
N THR A 114 -1.04 -1.81 11.39
CA THR A 114 -0.40 -0.78 10.56
C THR A 114 -1.41 0.13 9.88
N LEU A 115 -2.52 -0.37 9.34
CA LEU A 115 -3.49 0.49 8.63
C LEU A 115 -4.08 1.61 9.52
N PRO A 116 -4.37 1.39 10.81
CA PRO A 116 -4.75 2.48 11.72
C PRO A 116 -3.65 3.54 11.91
N ILE A 117 -2.37 3.14 11.92
CA ILE A 117 -1.22 4.05 12.01
C ILE A 117 -1.10 4.85 10.71
N LEU A 118 -1.14 4.16 9.57
CA LEU A 118 -1.05 4.76 8.24
C LEU A 118 -2.14 5.80 8.01
N THR A 119 -3.39 5.49 8.41
CA THR A 119 -4.53 6.40 8.18
C THR A 119 -4.58 7.58 9.14
N ASN A 120 -3.92 7.49 10.31
CA ASN A 120 -3.96 8.49 11.39
C ASN A 120 -5.36 9.09 11.67
N LYS A 121 -6.42 8.26 11.66
CA LYS A 121 -7.82 8.67 11.86
C LYS A 121 -8.39 9.58 10.75
N THR A 122 -7.71 9.69 9.62
CA THR A 122 -8.22 10.30 8.38
C THR A 122 -8.84 9.24 7.48
N GLY A 123 -9.72 9.68 6.57
CA GLY A 123 -10.54 8.78 5.76
C GLY A 123 -11.39 7.84 6.61
N LYS A 124 -11.79 6.71 6.02
CA LYS A 124 -12.55 5.66 6.69
C LYS A 124 -11.83 4.32 6.57
N LEU A 125 -11.57 3.67 7.70
CA LEU A 125 -10.98 2.34 7.75
C LEU A 125 -11.97 1.34 8.33
N ILE A 126 -12.28 0.29 7.57
CA ILE A 126 -13.13 -0.84 8.00
C ILE A 126 -12.27 -2.11 7.98
N ILE A 127 -12.27 -2.84 9.09
CA ILE A 127 -11.55 -4.11 9.23
C ILE A 127 -12.56 -5.20 9.63
N TYR A 128 -12.63 -6.27 8.84
CA TYR A 128 -13.46 -7.46 9.10
C TYR A 128 -12.58 -8.62 9.59
N ASP A 129 -12.92 -9.24 10.72
CA ASP A 129 -12.18 -10.41 11.24
C ASP A 129 -12.41 -11.70 10.44
#